data_AF-A0A7Z9IFD9-F1
#
_entry.id   AF-A0A7Z9IFD9-F1
#
_cell.length_a   1.000
_cell.length_b   1.000
_cell.length_c   1.000
_cell.angle_alpha   90.00
_cell.angle_beta   90.00
_cell.angle_gamma   90.00
#
_symmetry.space_group_name_H-M   'P 1'
#
loop_
_entity.id
_entity.type
_entity.pdbx_description
1 polymer ?
#
loop_
_entity_poly.entity_id
_entity_poly.type
_entity_poly.pdbx_seq_one_letter_code
_entity_poly.pdbx_strand_id
1 'polypeptide(L)'
;MNCIQTINIALITACCVVSADAAPRKVVGENFTATWCTYCPDVANGLIMLQNEFPDSFFAIQVHGGDEYATNWGNSRQTFYGVPGYPTVWMDGSLSQVGSYGSPSSNYNQLRALYIGRQTVPTDVTMAMCGTTPTSGTYSVTINVGVEATGVGKTMRVHCAQVIHNYPSNPNFNYACFMQANEQDVTVNPGETISVDFTFTLDSASMARLGDVSFITWAQSTNSSGPSEVYQAEKHEYNGGDCQIDQFIVGPKGNFSTISDAINASGTGDSILVMPGTYYENIDFGGRGILIQSTDGADVTIIDAGGTASVVRMYGEPSSSTVLDGFTLQNGDSPLGGGILTDGSPIITNCIVRDNSAQFGGGMYHLQNGTAGATISNSHFCNNSPENIYGAWVDAGGNIFDDACGGVECLADISGDGTVGVADVLAIIDSWGTSNQTADLNADGMVDVVDLLIVVGAWGPC
;
A
#
# COMPACT_ATOMS: atom_id res chain seq x y z
N MET A 1 25.91 30.89 -50.90
CA MET A 1 25.86 29.47 -50.49
C MET A 1 25.81 29.43 -48.99
N ASN A 2 24.83 28.68 -48.49
CA ASN A 2 24.58 28.18 -47.15
C ASN A 2 24.17 29.17 -46.05
N CYS A 3 22.85 29.11 -45.84
CA CYS A 3 22.03 29.59 -44.75
C CYS A 3 22.45 28.95 -43.42
N ILE A 4 22.49 29.73 -42.36
CA ILE A 4 22.65 29.27 -40.98
C ILE A 4 21.35 28.57 -40.58
N GLN A 5 21.39 27.24 -40.39
CA GLN A 5 20.31 26.51 -39.74
C GLN A 5 20.47 26.62 -38.23
N THR A 6 19.65 27.45 -37.61
CA THR A 6 19.33 27.35 -36.19
C THR A 6 18.49 26.09 -35.99
N ILE A 7 19.08 25.07 -35.36
CA ILE A 7 18.34 23.90 -34.88
C ILE A 7 17.58 24.36 -33.63
N ASN A 8 16.28 24.65 -33.79
CA ASN A 8 15.35 24.67 -32.67
C ASN A 8 15.13 23.22 -32.24
N ILE A 9 15.73 22.82 -31.13
CA ILE A 9 15.29 21.63 -30.40
C ILE A 9 13.97 22.00 -29.75
N ALA A 10 12.88 21.83 -30.47
CA ALA A 10 11.57 21.73 -29.85
C ALA A 10 11.60 20.43 -29.04
N LEU A 11 11.60 20.54 -27.70
CA LEU A 11 11.19 19.43 -26.85
C LEU A 11 9.77 19.06 -27.29
N ILE A 12 9.67 18.00 -28.10
CA ILE A 12 8.44 17.23 -28.19
C ILE A 12 8.39 16.50 -26.87
N THR A 13 7.82 17.15 -25.85
CA THR A 13 7.22 16.45 -24.73
C THR A 13 6.13 15.62 -25.37
N ALA A 14 6.45 14.38 -25.73
CA ALA A 14 5.44 13.36 -25.89
C ALA A 14 4.78 13.25 -24.52
N CYS A 15 3.73 14.05 -24.33
CA CYS A 15 2.74 13.82 -23.31
C CYS A 15 2.18 12.44 -23.67
N CYS A 16 2.81 11.41 -23.12
CA CYS A 16 2.13 10.17 -22.85
C CYS A 16 0.97 10.62 -21.99
N VAL A 17 -0.20 10.76 -22.60
CA VAL A 17 -1.45 10.81 -21.87
C VAL A 17 -1.54 9.41 -21.29
N VAL A 18 -0.87 9.22 -20.15
CA VAL A 18 -1.28 8.19 -19.21
C VAL A 18 -2.73 8.60 -18.97
N SER A 19 -3.67 7.83 -19.52
CA SER A 19 -5.05 7.96 -19.07
C SER A 19 -4.94 7.78 -17.57
N ALA A 20 -5.19 8.85 -16.81
CA ALA A 20 -5.36 8.73 -15.37
C ALA A 20 -6.45 7.66 -15.23
N ASP A 21 -6.05 6.48 -14.76
CA ASP A 21 -7.01 5.43 -14.52
C ASP A 21 -7.93 5.98 -13.43
N ALA A 22 -9.23 5.93 -13.68
CA ALA A 22 -10.21 6.47 -12.74
C ALA A 22 -10.03 5.77 -11.40
N ALA A 23 -10.15 6.50 -10.28
CA ALA A 23 -9.96 5.89 -8.97
C ALA A 23 -10.80 4.61 -8.81
N PRO A 24 -10.21 3.49 -8.34
CA PRO A 24 -10.95 2.25 -8.16
C PRO A 24 -12.09 2.50 -7.17
N ARG A 25 -13.30 2.11 -7.55
CA ARG A 25 -14.48 2.32 -6.71
C ARG A 25 -14.38 1.44 -5.46
N LYS A 26 -14.66 2.02 -4.31
CA LYS A 26 -14.89 1.32 -3.06
C LYS A 26 -16.39 1.37 -2.76
N VAL A 27 -16.95 0.24 -2.35
CA VAL A 27 -18.40 0.02 -2.23
C VAL A 27 -18.80 -0.07 -0.77
N VAL A 28 -19.87 0.63 -0.39
CA VAL A 28 -20.44 0.54 0.98
C VAL A 28 -21.69 -0.31 0.99
N GLY A 29 -21.75 -1.24 1.95
CA GLY A 29 -22.93 -2.05 2.24
C GLY A 29 -23.57 -1.66 3.57
N GLU A 30 -24.68 -0.93 3.54
CA GLU A 30 -25.45 -0.58 4.74
C GLU A 30 -26.46 -1.69 5.05
N ASN A 31 -26.18 -2.53 6.07
CA ASN A 31 -27.04 -3.63 6.49
C ASN A 31 -27.92 -3.26 7.68
N PHE A 32 -29.22 -3.17 7.45
CA PHE A 32 -30.23 -2.94 8.47
C PHE A 32 -30.68 -4.25 9.11
N THR A 33 -30.47 -4.36 10.43
CA THR A 33 -30.60 -5.61 11.19
C THR A 33 -31.24 -5.38 12.55
N ALA A 34 -31.49 -6.48 13.26
CA ALA A 34 -31.79 -6.48 14.70
C ALA A 34 -31.32 -7.78 15.37
N THR A 35 -31.08 -7.75 16.67
CA THR A 35 -30.67 -8.92 17.47
C THR A 35 -31.72 -10.02 17.52
N TRP A 36 -33.00 -9.67 17.46
CA TRP A 36 -34.13 -10.62 17.46
C TRP A 36 -34.45 -11.20 16.08
N CYS A 37 -33.75 -10.76 15.03
CA CYS A 37 -34.02 -11.16 13.66
C CYS A 37 -33.41 -12.53 13.32
N THR A 38 -34.26 -13.54 13.13
CA THR A 38 -33.84 -14.92 12.83
C THR A 38 -33.04 -15.06 11.52
N TYR A 39 -33.32 -14.21 10.52
CA TYR A 39 -32.71 -14.31 9.18
C TYR A 39 -31.44 -13.45 9.02
N CYS A 40 -31.22 -12.51 9.92
CA CYS A 40 -30.11 -11.58 9.87
C CYS A 40 -28.72 -12.24 9.98
N PRO A 41 -28.51 -13.33 10.76
CA PRO A 41 -27.23 -14.03 10.78
C PRO A 41 -26.76 -14.53 9.40
N ASP A 42 -27.66 -15.00 8.54
CA ASP A 42 -27.25 -15.52 7.23
C ASP A 42 -26.75 -14.41 6.30
N VAL A 43 -27.45 -13.27 6.29
CA VAL A 43 -27.03 -12.10 5.49
C VAL A 43 -25.75 -11.50 6.04
N ALA A 44 -25.62 -11.44 7.37
CA ALA A 44 -24.41 -11.02 8.03
C ALA A 44 -23.19 -11.85 7.66
N ASN A 45 -23.29 -13.18 7.71
CA ASN A 45 -22.20 -14.05 7.28
C ASN A 45 -21.89 -13.88 5.78
N GLY A 46 -22.89 -13.63 4.95
CA GLY A 46 -22.66 -13.31 3.53
C GLY A 46 -21.85 -12.03 3.31
N LEU A 47 -22.10 -11.00 4.13
CA LEU A 47 -21.32 -9.75 4.12
C LEU A 47 -19.89 -9.95 4.65
N ILE A 48 -19.70 -10.74 5.71
CA ILE A 48 -18.36 -11.10 6.22
C ILE A 48 -17.56 -11.82 5.13
N MET A 49 -18.16 -12.80 4.45
CA MET A 49 -17.51 -13.49 3.33
C MET A 49 -17.10 -12.52 2.22
N LEU A 50 -17.94 -11.52 1.93
CA LEU A 50 -17.67 -10.52 0.91
C LEU A 50 -16.55 -9.55 1.33
N GLN A 51 -16.50 -9.14 2.60
CA GLN A 51 -15.42 -8.33 3.15
C GLN A 51 -14.09 -9.10 3.15
N ASN A 52 -14.10 -10.39 3.45
CA ASN A 52 -12.90 -11.22 3.40
C ASN A 52 -12.39 -11.43 1.97
N GLU A 53 -13.27 -11.41 0.97
CA GLU A 53 -12.87 -11.51 -0.44
C GLU A 53 -12.37 -10.15 -0.98
N PHE A 54 -12.95 -9.04 -0.53
CA PHE A 54 -12.65 -7.68 -1.03
C PHE A 54 -12.35 -6.69 0.11
N PRO A 55 -11.31 -6.92 0.92
CA PRO A 55 -11.05 -6.13 2.13
C PRO A 55 -10.78 -4.64 1.86
N ASP A 56 -10.15 -4.33 0.72
CA ASP A 56 -9.75 -2.96 0.35
C ASP A 56 -10.84 -2.15 -0.37
N SER A 57 -11.91 -2.82 -0.80
CA SER A 57 -12.88 -2.26 -1.76
C SER A 57 -14.33 -2.51 -1.40
N PHE A 58 -14.61 -3.24 -0.31
CA PHE A 58 -15.95 -3.39 0.24
C PHE A 58 -16.01 -3.13 1.75
N PHE A 59 -16.82 -2.15 2.15
CA PHE A 59 -17.00 -1.76 3.55
C PHE A 59 -18.45 -1.93 3.97
N ALA A 60 -18.72 -2.88 4.85
CA ALA A 60 -20.07 -3.09 5.37
C ALA A 60 -20.26 -2.40 6.73
N ILE A 61 -21.48 -1.93 6.98
CA ILE A 61 -21.90 -1.32 8.24
C ILE A 61 -23.16 -2.03 8.72
N GLN A 62 -23.17 -2.44 9.99
CA GLN A 62 -24.32 -3.05 10.63
C GLN A 62 -25.12 -2.00 11.39
N VAL A 63 -26.29 -1.63 10.86
CA VAL A 63 -27.20 -0.63 11.44
C VAL A 63 -28.36 -1.32 12.13
N HIS A 64 -28.38 -1.26 13.46
CA HIS A 64 -29.42 -1.87 14.28
C HIS A 64 -30.69 -1.01 14.37
N GLY A 65 -31.84 -1.67 14.44
CA GLY A 65 -33.14 -1.02 14.63
C GLY A 65 -34.08 -1.81 15.55
N GLY A 66 -34.65 -1.12 16.54
CA GLY A 66 -35.61 -1.74 17.47
C GLY A 66 -35.00 -2.72 18.47
N ASP A 67 -33.72 -2.58 18.79
CA ASP A 67 -33.03 -3.29 19.88
C ASP A 67 -32.07 -2.35 20.63
N GLU A 68 -31.25 -2.89 21.54
CA GLU A 68 -30.35 -2.10 22.40
C GLU A 68 -29.19 -1.40 21.68
N TYR A 69 -28.89 -1.79 20.43
CA TYR A 69 -27.81 -1.22 19.62
C TYR A 69 -28.35 -0.18 18.61
N ALA A 70 -29.67 0.03 18.59
CA ALA A 70 -30.28 1.03 17.73
C ALA A 70 -29.90 2.45 18.16
N THR A 71 -29.56 3.29 17.18
CA THR A 71 -29.18 4.69 17.41
C THR A 71 -30.17 5.63 16.73
N ASN A 72 -30.22 6.89 17.19
CA ASN A 72 -31.09 7.90 16.57
C ASN A 72 -30.73 8.13 15.09
N TRP A 73 -29.43 8.16 14.77
CA TRP A 73 -28.96 8.30 13.40
C TRP A 73 -29.33 7.06 12.58
N GLY A 74 -29.09 5.84 13.09
CA GLY A 74 -29.44 4.60 12.42
C GLY A 74 -30.94 4.47 12.12
N ASN A 75 -31.81 4.87 13.05
CA ASN A 75 -33.26 4.90 12.82
C ASN A 75 -33.66 5.93 11.74
N SER A 76 -32.97 7.07 11.69
CA SER A 76 -33.18 8.07 10.65
C SER A 76 -32.72 7.56 9.28
N ARG A 77 -31.61 6.81 9.24
CA ARG A 77 -31.09 6.19 8.02
C ARG A 77 -32.01 5.06 7.50
N GLN A 78 -32.63 4.30 8.38
CA GLN A 78 -33.68 3.35 8.00
C GLN A 78 -34.90 4.03 7.38
N THR A 79 -35.32 5.15 7.97
CA THR A 79 -36.43 5.97 7.43
C THR A 79 -36.08 6.55 6.07
N PHE A 80 -34.84 7.02 5.90
CA PHE A 80 -34.32 7.56 4.65
C PHE A 80 -34.46 6.57 3.48
N TYR A 81 -34.12 5.30 3.69
CA TYR A 81 -34.25 4.26 2.66
C TYR A 81 -35.64 3.58 2.62
N GLY A 82 -36.54 3.90 3.54
CA GLY A 82 -37.83 3.20 3.66
C GLY A 82 -37.67 1.70 3.88
N VAL A 83 -36.76 1.31 4.78
CA VAL A 83 -36.41 -0.10 5.03
C VAL A 83 -37.67 -0.92 5.37
N PRO A 84 -38.03 -1.95 4.57
CA PRO A 84 -39.30 -2.66 4.72
C PRO A 84 -39.28 -3.73 5.82
N GLY A 85 -38.10 -4.11 6.30
CA GLY A 85 -37.89 -5.13 7.32
C GLY A 85 -36.43 -5.57 7.40
N TYR A 86 -36.13 -6.49 8.31
CA TYR A 86 -34.77 -6.99 8.52
C TYR A 86 -34.63 -8.46 8.08
N PRO A 87 -33.46 -8.87 7.53
CA PRO A 87 -32.36 -8.00 7.12
C PRO A 87 -32.69 -7.23 5.83
N THR A 88 -32.13 -6.04 5.65
CA THR A 88 -32.11 -5.33 4.36
C THR A 88 -30.74 -4.71 4.15
N VAL A 89 -30.11 -4.94 3.01
CA VAL A 89 -28.81 -4.35 2.66
C VAL A 89 -28.99 -3.36 1.53
N TRP A 90 -28.43 -2.16 1.67
CA TRP A 90 -28.28 -1.20 0.59
C TRP A 90 -26.82 -1.12 0.16
N MET A 91 -26.57 -1.38 -1.13
CA MET A 91 -25.27 -1.34 -1.79
C MET A 91 -25.10 0.02 -2.48
N ASP A 92 -24.10 0.80 -2.05
CA ASP A 92 -23.83 2.16 -2.54
C ASP A 92 -25.07 3.07 -2.57
N GLY A 93 -26.02 2.84 -1.66
CA GLY A 93 -27.30 3.54 -1.61
C GLY A 93 -28.18 3.42 -2.86
N SER A 94 -27.81 2.58 -3.84
CA SER A 94 -28.45 2.48 -5.15
C SER A 94 -29.09 1.12 -5.42
N LEU A 95 -28.47 0.03 -4.96
CA LEU A 95 -29.01 -1.33 -5.12
C LEU A 95 -29.39 -1.90 -3.75
N SER A 96 -30.40 -2.76 -3.68
CA SER A 96 -30.82 -3.32 -2.40
C SER A 96 -31.08 -4.82 -2.45
N GLN A 97 -30.72 -5.51 -1.37
CA GLN A 97 -31.19 -6.85 -1.06
C GLN A 97 -32.15 -6.79 0.12
N VAL A 98 -33.39 -7.24 -0.05
CA VAL A 98 -34.38 -7.34 1.05
C VAL A 98 -34.53 -8.81 1.45
N GLY A 99 -34.34 -9.09 2.74
CA GLY A 99 -34.45 -10.44 3.32
C GLY A 99 -33.22 -11.32 3.09
N SER A 100 -33.38 -12.59 3.48
CA SER A 100 -32.36 -13.65 3.35
C SER A 100 -32.73 -14.63 2.23
N TYR A 101 -31.71 -15.16 1.54
CA TYR A 101 -31.81 -16.22 0.54
C TYR A 101 -31.57 -17.62 1.11
N GLY A 102 -31.80 -17.79 2.42
CA GLY A 102 -31.90 -19.09 3.10
C GLY A 102 -30.59 -19.76 3.49
N SER A 103 -29.43 -19.19 3.15
CA SER A 103 -28.13 -19.62 3.66
C SER A 103 -27.07 -18.50 3.53
N PRO A 104 -25.97 -18.54 4.31
CA PRO A 104 -24.86 -17.62 4.14
C PRO A 104 -24.31 -17.58 2.71
N SER A 105 -24.06 -18.74 2.10
CA SER A 105 -23.50 -18.83 0.74
C SER A 105 -24.46 -18.28 -0.32
N SER A 106 -25.76 -18.53 -0.18
CA SER A 106 -26.78 -17.95 -1.08
C SER A 106 -26.80 -16.42 -0.96
N ASN A 107 -26.76 -15.89 0.26
CA ASN A 107 -26.73 -14.44 0.49
C ASN A 107 -25.44 -13.81 -0.04
N TYR A 108 -24.29 -14.42 0.22
CA TYR A 108 -23.01 -14.00 -0.33
C TYR A 108 -23.05 -13.90 -1.86
N ASN A 109 -23.60 -14.89 -2.57
CA ASN A 109 -23.70 -14.84 -4.04
C ASN A 109 -24.55 -13.66 -4.53
N GLN A 110 -25.68 -13.39 -3.86
CA GLN A 110 -26.56 -12.27 -4.20
C GLN A 110 -25.88 -10.92 -3.92
N LEU A 111 -25.27 -10.76 -2.74
CA LEU A 111 -24.54 -9.56 -2.36
C LEU A 111 -23.33 -9.31 -3.26
N ARG A 112 -22.56 -10.35 -3.57
CA ARG A 112 -21.41 -10.28 -4.48
C ARG A 112 -21.84 -9.86 -5.89
N ALA A 113 -23.00 -10.31 -6.38
CA ALA A 113 -23.51 -9.85 -7.67
C ALA A 113 -23.84 -8.35 -7.65
N LEU A 114 -24.43 -7.84 -6.57
CA LEU A 114 -24.64 -6.40 -6.39
C LEU A 114 -23.30 -5.65 -6.33
N TYR A 115 -22.31 -6.19 -5.61
CA TYR A 115 -20.98 -5.61 -5.42
C TYR A 115 -20.26 -5.45 -6.75
N ILE A 116 -20.16 -6.54 -7.53
CA ILE A 116 -19.51 -6.53 -8.84
C ILE A 116 -20.25 -5.57 -9.79
N GLY A 117 -21.58 -5.51 -9.72
CA GLY A 117 -22.38 -4.52 -10.44
C GLY A 117 -21.98 -3.08 -10.10
N ARG A 118 -21.62 -2.79 -8.86
CA ARG A 118 -21.16 -1.48 -8.41
C ARG A 118 -19.71 -1.18 -8.79
N GLN A 119 -18.82 -2.17 -8.67
CA GLN A 119 -17.41 -2.09 -9.06
C GLN A 119 -17.22 -1.75 -10.54
N THR A 120 -18.16 -2.17 -11.41
CA THR A 120 -18.11 -1.88 -12.85
C THR A 120 -18.61 -0.48 -13.23
N VAL A 121 -19.13 0.31 -12.29
CA VAL A 121 -19.55 1.68 -12.52
C VAL A 121 -18.38 2.61 -12.17
N PRO A 122 -17.79 3.32 -13.15
CA PRO A 122 -16.67 4.21 -12.91
C PRO A 122 -17.05 5.36 -11.98
N THR A 123 -16.06 5.86 -11.23
CA THR A 123 -16.18 7.06 -10.42
C THR A 123 -15.04 8.01 -10.72
N ASP A 124 -15.35 9.30 -10.76
CA ASP A 124 -14.40 10.42 -10.86
C ASP A 124 -14.15 11.07 -9.49
N VAL A 125 -14.69 10.48 -8.42
CA VAL A 125 -14.55 10.97 -7.04
C VAL A 125 -13.44 10.19 -6.35
N THR A 126 -12.51 10.92 -5.76
CA THR A 126 -11.43 10.38 -4.94
C THR A 126 -11.72 10.65 -3.46
N MET A 127 -11.34 9.72 -2.60
CA MET A 127 -11.43 9.91 -1.16
C MET A 127 -10.17 9.35 -0.50
N ALA A 128 -9.64 10.09 0.47
CA ALA A 128 -8.61 9.63 1.37
C ALA A 128 -8.96 10.11 2.78
N MET A 129 -8.50 9.39 3.80
CA MET A 129 -8.77 9.74 5.19
C MET A 129 -7.60 9.41 6.09
N CYS A 130 -7.53 10.13 7.20
CA CYS A 130 -6.61 9.93 8.30
C CYS A 130 -7.37 10.22 9.60
N GLY A 131 -6.75 9.92 10.75
CA GLY A 131 -7.33 10.28 12.04
C GLY A 131 -6.29 10.72 13.08
N THR A 132 -6.77 11.43 14.10
CA THR A 132 -5.97 11.96 15.21
C THR A 132 -6.70 11.72 16.52
N THR A 133 -5.96 11.70 17.64
CA THR A 133 -6.53 11.73 18.99
C THR A 133 -6.31 13.12 19.62
N PRO A 134 -7.20 14.11 19.42
CA PRO A 134 -6.98 15.48 19.89
C PRO A 134 -6.89 15.56 21.42
N THR A 135 -7.75 14.79 22.09
CA THR A 135 -7.77 14.64 23.55
C THR A 135 -8.23 13.23 23.91
N SER A 136 -7.91 12.77 25.12
CA SER A 136 -8.33 11.45 25.61
C SER A 136 -9.87 11.29 25.52
N GLY A 137 -10.32 10.19 24.91
CA GLY A 137 -11.74 9.90 24.70
C GLY A 137 -12.36 10.54 23.45
N THR A 138 -11.57 11.25 22.64
CA THR A 138 -12.03 11.82 21.36
C THR A 138 -11.16 11.35 20.20
N TYR A 139 -11.75 11.23 19.02
CA TYR A 139 -11.04 10.93 17.79
C TYR A 139 -11.53 11.83 16.67
N SER A 140 -10.61 12.48 15.95
CA SER A 140 -10.97 13.24 14.75
C SER A 140 -10.53 12.51 13.51
N VAL A 141 -11.34 12.56 12.47
CA VAL A 141 -11.05 12.01 11.15
C VAL A 141 -11.13 13.15 10.15
N THR A 142 -10.08 13.32 9.34
CA THR A 142 -10.06 14.27 8.22
C THR A 142 -10.22 13.47 6.94
N ILE A 143 -11.20 13.86 6.12
CA ILE A 143 -11.50 13.24 4.83
C ILE A 143 -11.16 14.23 3.73
N ASN A 144 -10.24 13.86 2.86
CA ASN A 144 -9.95 14.57 1.63
C ASN A 144 -10.81 13.99 0.53
N VAL A 145 -11.83 14.73 0.10
CA VAL A 145 -12.72 14.36 -1.00
C VAL A 145 -12.40 15.20 -2.24
N GLY A 146 -12.06 14.53 -3.34
CA GLY A 146 -11.69 15.17 -4.60
C GLY A 146 -12.59 14.76 -5.75
N VAL A 147 -12.55 15.57 -6.82
CA VAL A 147 -13.05 15.20 -8.14
C VAL A 147 -11.87 15.29 -9.10
N GLU A 148 -11.64 14.23 -9.88
CA GLU A 148 -10.55 14.21 -10.86
C GLU A 148 -10.62 15.39 -11.84
N ALA A 149 -9.47 15.84 -12.36
CA ALA A 149 -9.42 16.98 -13.28
C ALA A 149 -10.26 16.79 -14.55
N THR A 150 -10.43 15.55 -14.99
CA THR A 150 -11.28 15.14 -16.12
C THR A 150 -12.73 14.82 -15.73
N GLY A 151 -13.05 14.88 -14.43
CA GLY A 151 -14.36 14.58 -13.88
C GLY A 151 -15.38 15.71 -14.01
N VAL A 152 -16.51 15.55 -13.35
CA VAL A 152 -17.61 16.54 -13.34
C VAL A 152 -17.83 17.07 -11.93
N GLY A 153 -17.76 18.38 -11.77
CA GLY A 153 -17.99 19.03 -10.47
C GLY A 153 -19.37 18.69 -9.91
N LYS A 154 -19.44 18.42 -8.60
CA LYS A 154 -20.67 17.94 -7.96
C LYS A 154 -20.76 18.36 -6.49
N THR A 155 -22.00 18.51 -6.03
CA THR A 155 -22.32 18.65 -4.61
C THR A 155 -22.61 17.27 -4.03
N MET A 156 -21.90 16.90 -2.97
CA MET A 156 -21.96 15.60 -2.32
C MET A 156 -22.20 15.77 -0.84
N ARG A 157 -22.95 14.84 -0.24
CA ARG A 157 -23.02 14.66 1.21
C ARG A 157 -21.95 13.67 1.63
N VAL A 158 -20.94 14.13 2.34
CA VAL A 158 -19.92 13.26 2.94
C VAL A 158 -20.45 12.81 4.29
N HIS A 159 -20.66 11.51 4.44
CA HIS A 159 -20.97 10.88 5.72
C HIS A 159 -19.70 10.28 6.31
N CYS A 160 -19.58 10.26 7.63
CA CYS A 160 -18.54 9.50 8.33
C CYS A 160 -19.16 8.79 9.53
N ALA A 161 -19.07 7.46 9.55
CA ALA A 161 -19.62 6.61 10.59
C ALA A 161 -18.52 5.93 11.38
N GLN A 162 -18.60 6.01 12.71
CA GLN A 162 -17.81 5.17 13.61
C GLN A 162 -18.49 3.79 13.73
N VAL A 163 -17.70 2.73 13.58
CA VAL A 163 -18.12 1.34 13.77
C VAL A 163 -17.18 0.60 14.72
N ILE A 164 -17.67 -0.48 15.33
CA ILE A 164 -16.86 -1.41 16.11
C ILE A 164 -16.93 -2.81 15.48
N HIS A 165 -15.78 -3.38 15.11
CA HIS A 165 -15.67 -4.75 14.65
C HIS A 165 -15.84 -5.75 15.81
N ASN A 166 -16.31 -6.98 15.54
CA ASN A 166 -16.57 -8.01 16.57
C ASN A 166 -17.47 -7.56 17.74
N TYR A 167 -18.31 -6.54 17.55
CA TYR A 167 -19.25 -6.02 18.53
C TYR A 167 -20.68 -6.02 17.95
N PRO A 168 -21.73 -6.28 18.75
CA PRO A 168 -21.70 -6.72 20.16
C PRO A 168 -21.30 -8.18 20.31
N SER A 169 -20.67 -8.60 21.42
CA SER A 169 -20.16 -9.98 21.58
C SER A 169 -21.21 -11.11 21.51
N ASN A 170 -22.50 -10.77 21.49
CA ASN A 170 -23.63 -11.67 21.31
C ASN A 170 -24.73 -10.87 20.61
N PRO A 171 -25.31 -11.33 19.49
CA PRO A 171 -25.16 -12.64 18.82
C PRO A 171 -23.87 -12.81 17.98
N ASN A 172 -23.61 -14.00 17.43
CA ASN A 172 -22.33 -14.39 16.79
C ASN A 172 -22.09 -13.85 15.35
N PHE A 173 -22.59 -12.66 15.00
CA PHE A 173 -22.53 -12.18 13.60
C PHE A 173 -22.03 -10.73 13.49
N ASN A 174 -20.90 -10.47 14.13
CA ASN A 174 -20.47 -9.12 14.49
C ASN A 174 -19.37 -8.62 13.57
N TYR A 175 -19.72 -7.67 12.71
CA TYR A 175 -18.78 -7.01 11.81
C TYR A 175 -19.29 -5.57 11.67
N ALA A 176 -18.48 -4.62 12.14
CA ALA A 176 -18.76 -3.18 12.01
C ALA A 176 -20.14 -2.72 12.54
N CYS A 177 -20.44 -2.99 13.81
CA CYS A 177 -21.63 -2.44 14.46
C CYS A 177 -21.55 -0.92 14.52
N PHE A 178 -22.59 -0.27 14.00
CA PHE A 178 -22.71 1.19 13.92
C PHE A 178 -22.85 1.80 15.31
N MET A 179 -22.02 2.82 15.60
CA MET A 179 -22.07 3.55 16.88
C MET A 179 -22.64 4.95 16.73
N GLN A 180 -22.12 5.72 15.78
CA GLN A 180 -22.50 7.12 15.55
C GLN A 180 -22.02 7.56 14.16
N ALA A 181 -22.63 8.60 13.61
CA ALA A 181 -22.19 9.21 12.38
C ALA A 181 -22.49 10.71 12.36
N ASN A 182 -21.70 11.43 11.58
CA ASN A 182 -21.92 12.82 11.21
C ASN A 182 -21.89 12.96 9.69
N GLU A 183 -22.37 14.09 9.18
CA GLU A 183 -22.41 14.37 7.75
C GLU A 183 -22.23 15.85 7.45
N GLN A 184 -21.67 16.14 6.28
CA GLN A 184 -21.48 17.50 5.77
C GLN A 184 -21.63 17.53 4.25
N ASP A 185 -22.37 18.51 3.73
CA ASP A 185 -22.46 18.76 2.30
C ASP A 185 -21.26 19.60 1.82
N VAL A 186 -20.65 19.18 0.72
CA VAL A 186 -19.51 19.84 0.07
C VAL A 186 -19.76 19.96 -1.43
N THR A 187 -19.20 21.00 -2.06
CA THR A 187 -19.22 21.15 -3.52
C THR A 187 -17.78 21.15 -4.01
N VAL A 188 -17.42 20.16 -4.82
CA VAL A 188 -16.05 19.94 -5.30
C VAL A 188 -16.03 20.13 -6.82
N ASN A 189 -15.16 21.00 -7.31
CA ASN A 189 -14.95 21.23 -8.74
C ASN A 189 -13.99 20.19 -9.35
N PRO A 190 -13.96 20.01 -10.68
CA PRO A 190 -12.98 19.14 -11.32
C PRO A 190 -11.53 19.58 -11.00
N GLY A 191 -10.70 18.64 -10.56
CA GLY A 191 -9.32 18.87 -10.16
C GLY A 191 -9.14 19.48 -8.77
N GLU A 192 -10.23 19.64 -8.02
CA GLU A 192 -10.23 20.15 -6.65
C GLU A 192 -10.31 19.00 -5.63
N THR A 193 -9.70 19.22 -4.47
CA THR A 193 -9.86 18.40 -3.27
C THR A 193 -10.24 19.29 -2.10
N ILE A 194 -11.24 18.88 -1.34
CA ILE A 194 -11.72 19.56 -0.14
C ILE A 194 -11.53 18.65 1.07
N SER A 195 -11.03 19.20 2.18
CA SER A 195 -10.94 18.51 3.46
C SER A 195 -12.22 18.71 4.29
N VAL A 196 -12.71 17.63 4.90
CA VAL A 196 -13.87 17.61 5.79
C VAL A 196 -13.47 16.92 7.10
N ASP A 197 -13.66 17.60 8.23
CA ASP A 197 -13.27 17.09 9.54
C ASP A 197 -14.49 16.66 10.36
N PHE A 198 -14.42 15.46 10.93
CA PHE A 198 -15.39 14.99 11.91
C PHE A 198 -14.69 14.61 13.21
N THR A 199 -15.20 15.10 14.34
CA THR A 199 -14.73 14.70 15.68
C THR A 199 -15.79 13.88 16.38
N PHE A 200 -15.38 12.72 16.90
CA PHE A 200 -16.22 11.77 17.61
C PHE A 200 -15.80 11.70 19.08
N THR A 201 -16.79 11.62 19.97
CA THR A 201 -16.56 11.24 21.37
C THR A 201 -16.76 9.73 21.48
N LEU A 202 -15.71 9.01 21.86
CA LEU A 202 -15.72 7.56 21.95
C LEU A 202 -16.36 7.12 23.28
N ASP A 203 -17.40 6.30 23.19
CA ASP A 203 -18.08 5.77 24.37
C ASP A 203 -17.26 4.69 25.08
N SER A 204 -17.75 4.19 26.22
CA SER A 204 -17.05 3.16 27.00
C SER A 204 -16.87 1.85 26.24
N ALA A 205 -17.78 1.49 25.32
CA ALA A 205 -17.66 0.29 24.49
C ALA A 205 -16.52 0.43 23.48
N SER A 206 -16.42 1.60 22.84
CA SER A 206 -15.38 1.98 21.88
C SER A 206 -14.01 2.06 22.55
N MET A 207 -13.93 2.77 23.69
CA MET A 207 -12.68 2.95 24.45
C MET A 207 -12.12 1.63 24.98
N ALA A 208 -12.96 0.65 25.26
CA ALA A 208 -12.53 -0.69 25.68
C ALA A 208 -12.00 -1.55 24.52
N ARG A 209 -12.16 -1.12 23.26
CA ARG A 209 -11.91 -1.89 22.04
C ARG A 209 -11.31 -1.04 20.93
N LEU A 210 -10.37 -0.15 21.26
CA LEU A 210 -9.80 0.78 20.27
C LEU A 210 -9.23 0.05 19.03
N GLY A 211 -8.68 -1.16 19.19
CA GLY A 211 -8.21 -1.98 18.06
C GLY A 211 -9.31 -2.55 17.16
N ASP A 212 -10.57 -2.51 17.59
CA ASP A 212 -11.73 -2.88 16.76
C ASP A 212 -12.49 -1.66 16.24
N VAL A 213 -12.08 -0.43 16.59
CA VAL A 213 -12.75 0.80 16.14
C VAL A 213 -12.29 1.14 14.73
N SER A 214 -13.24 1.42 13.84
CA SER A 214 -12.97 1.97 12.51
C SER A 214 -13.97 3.07 12.16
N PHE A 215 -13.63 3.83 11.13
CA PHE A 215 -14.43 4.91 10.57
C PHE A 215 -14.64 4.63 9.08
N ILE A 216 -15.89 4.59 8.64
CA ILE A 216 -16.25 4.39 7.25
C ILE A 216 -16.87 5.69 6.74
N THR A 217 -16.29 6.26 5.70
CA THR A 217 -16.83 7.45 5.02
C THR A 217 -17.37 7.09 3.65
N TRP A 218 -18.37 7.84 3.21
CA TRP A 218 -18.82 7.78 1.82
C TRP A 218 -19.35 9.12 1.35
N ALA A 219 -19.04 9.48 0.10
CA ALA A 219 -19.57 10.65 -0.59
C ALA A 219 -20.82 10.25 -1.39
N GLN A 220 -21.97 10.75 -0.96
CA GLN A 220 -23.29 10.41 -1.52
C GLN A 220 -23.93 11.60 -2.26
N SER A 221 -24.87 11.36 -3.16
CA SER A 221 -25.78 12.40 -3.62
C SER A 221 -26.59 12.99 -2.46
N THR A 222 -26.92 14.29 -2.53
CA THR A 222 -27.60 15.03 -1.44
C THR A 222 -29.12 14.80 -1.38
N ASN A 223 -29.60 13.62 -1.81
CA ASN A 223 -31.02 13.31 -1.79
C ASN A 223 -31.57 13.37 -0.36
N SER A 224 -32.88 13.64 -0.22
CA SER A 224 -33.58 13.61 1.07
C SER A 224 -34.18 12.25 1.41
N SER A 225 -34.13 11.29 0.48
CA SER A 225 -34.57 9.90 0.63
C SER A 225 -33.81 8.99 -0.33
N GLY A 226 -33.78 7.69 -0.04
CA GLY A 226 -33.22 6.67 -0.92
C GLY A 226 -34.09 6.39 -2.16
N PRO A 227 -33.53 5.81 -3.23
CA PRO A 227 -32.10 5.55 -3.45
C PRO A 227 -31.29 6.85 -3.57
N SER A 228 -30.02 6.79 -3.17
CA SER A 228 -29.09 7.91 -3.22
C SER A 228 -27.69 7.38 -3.52
N GLU A 229 -27.17 7.75 -4.68
CA GLU A 229 -25.93 7.19 -5.23
C GLU A 229 -24.73 7.54 -4.36
N VAL A 230 -23.99 6.53 -3.94
CA VAL A 230 -22.64 6.69 -3.38
C VAL A 230 -21.64 6.73 -4.53
N TYR A 231 -20.86 7.80 -4.59
CA TYR A 231 -19.84 8.00 -5.63
C TYR A 231 -18.54 7.27 -5.30
N GLN A 232 -18.08 7.39 -4.05
CA GLN A 232 -16.86 6.79 -3.53
C GLN A 232 -16.95 6.62 -2.01
N ALA A 233 -16.11 5.76 -1.46
CA ALA A 233 -15.99 5.52 -0.03
C ALA A 233 -14.54 5.30 0.40
N GLU A 234 -14.29 5.37 1.71
CA GLU A 234 -13.00 5.01 2.31
C GLU A 234 -13.19 4.49 3.74
N LYS A 235 -12.25 3.67 4.22
CA LYS A 235 -12.20 3.17 5.60
C LYS A 235 -10.88 3.56 6.28
N HIS A 236 -10.96 3.96 7.55
CA HIS A 236 -9.84 4.29 8.41
C HIS A 236 -9.98 3.55 9.73
N GLU A 237 -8.96 2.80 10.12
CA GLU A 237 -8.93 2.14 11.43
C GLU A 237 -8.42 3.10 12.49
N TYR A 238 -8.98 3.04 13.70
CA TYR A 238 -8.46 3.86 14.79
C TYR A 238 -6.97 3.58 14.98
N ASN A 239 -6.17 4.63 14.90
CA ASN A 239 -4.76 4.58 15.20
C ASN A 239 -4.36 5.79 16.04
N GLY A 240 -3.26 5.66 16.80
CA GLY A 240 -2.71 6.75 17.62
C GLY A 240 -1.94 7.80 16.83
N GLY A 241 -1.94 7.71 15.49
CA GLY A 241 -1.25 8.65 14.60
C GLY A 241 -1.94 10.00 14.55
N ASP A 242 -1.37 10.91 13.77
CA ASP A 242 -1.98 12.20 13.48
C ASP A 242 -2.24 12.37 11.96
N CYS A 243 -3.07 13.35 11.60
CA CYS A 243 -3.57 13.60 10.24
C CYS A 243 -2.65 14.51 9.43
N GLN A 244 -1.47 14.84 9.96
CA GLN A 244 -0.46 15.53 9.18
C GLN A 244 0.30 14.50 8.37
N ILE A 245 0.57 14.83 7.11
CA ILE A 245 1.60 14.13 6.36
C ILE A 245 2.91 14.75 6.82
N ASP A 246 3.55 14.09 7.77
CA ASP A 246 4.83 14.52 8.29
C ASP A 246 5.97 13.94 7.44
N GLN A 247 7.02 14.73 7.31
CA GLN A 247 8.28 14.28 6.74
C GLN A 247 9.33 14.24 7.84
N PHE A 248 9.76 13.04 8.19
CA PHE A 248 10.86 12.83 9.13
C PHE A 248 12.17 12.60 8.40
N ILE A 249 13.24 13.18 8.94
CA ILE A 249 14.61 12.94 8.47
C ILE A 249 15.33 12.02 9.46
N VAL A 250 15.91 10.93 8.96
CA VAL A 250 16.73 10.00 9.74
C VAL A 250 18.20 10.15 9.36
N GLY A 251 19.07 10.22 10.37
CA GLY A 251 20.53 10.29 10.20
C GLY A 251 21.16 11.49 10.92
N PRO A 252 22.41 11.87 10.56
CA PRO A 252 23.14 12.95 11.24
C PRO A 252 22.36 14.28 11.27
N LYS A 253 21.95 14.73 12.46
CA LYS A 253 21.14 15.94 12.70
C LYS A 253 19.71 15.87 12.13
N GLY A 254 19.23 14.69 11.75
CA GLY A 254 17.83 14.46 11.43
C GLY A 254 16.92 14.55 12.66
N ASN A 255 15.61 14.41 12.45
CA ASN A 255 14.61 14.27 13.51
C ASN A 255 14.90 13.04 14.39
N PHE A 256 15.38 11.97 13.77
CA PHE A 256 15.68 10.70 14.44
C PHE A 256 17.07 10.19 14.06
N SER A 257 17.66 9.40 14.96
CA SER A 257 18.92 8.68 14.70
C SER A 257 18.72 7.28 14.15
N THR A 258 17.51 6.72 14.25
CA THR A 258 17.16 5.37 13.83
C THR A 258 15.93 5.42 12.93
N ILE A 259 15.81 4.45 12.02
CA ILE A 259 14.64 4.32 11.15
C ILE A 259 13.44 3.86 11.98
N SER A 260 13.66 2.96 12.95
CA SER A 260 12.59 2.44 13.82
C SER A 260 11.90 3.53 14.65
N ASP A 261 12.66 4.49 15.20
CA ASP A 261 12.08 5.61 15.97
C ASP A 261 11.23 6.52 15.07
N ALA A 262 11.66 6.75 13.83
CA ALA A 262 10.88 7.50 12.85
C ALA A 262 9.58 6.78 12.48
N ILE A 263 9.62 5.46 12.27
CA ILE A 263 8.40 4.67 12.02
C ILE A 263 7.44 4.74 13.20
N ASN A 264 7.95 4.67 14.43
CA ASN A 264 7.12 4.77 15.64
C ASN A 264 6.43 6.12 15.78
N ALA A 265 7.05 7.19 15.27
CA ALA A 265 6.46 8.52 15.23
C ALA A 265 5.50 8.74 14.04
N SER A 266 5.53 7.85 13.05
CA SER A 266 4.79 8.04 11.80
C SER A 266 3.34 7.54 11.86
N GLY A 267 2.45 8.33 11.26
CA GLY A 267 1.09 7.97 10.86
C GLY A 267 1.01 7.53 9.39
N THR A 268 -0.15 7.04 8.95
CA THR A 268 -0.37 6.67 7.54
C THR A 268 -0.26 7.90 6.64
N GLY A 269 0.52 7.79 5.56
CA GLY A 269 0.78 8.87 4.60
C GLY A 269 2.12 9.57 4.81
N ASP A 270 2.76 9.41 5.97
CA ASP A 270 4.04 10.04 6.29
C ASP A 270 5.19 9.54 5.41
N SER A 271 6.23 10.38 5.34
CA SER A 271 7.47 10.07 4.63
C SER A 271 8.67 10.12 5.56
N ILE A 272 9.50 9.10 5.50
CA ILE A 272 10.77 9.02 6.23
C ILE A 272 11.90 9.10 5.21
N LEU A 273 12.62 10.22 5.19
CA LEU A 273 13.80 10.42 4.37
C LEU A 273 15.06 10.02 5.16
N VAL A 274 15.77 9.03 4.65
CA VAL A 274 16.95 8.45 5.32
C VAL A 274 18.22 8.94 4.63
N MET A 275 19.09 9.60 5.40
CA MET A 275 20.41 10.03 4.92
C MET A 275 21.38 8.86 4.79
N PRO A 276 22.43 8.98 3.95
CA PRO A 276 23.46 7.95 3.77
C PRO A 276 24.04 7.46 5.08
N GLY A 277 24.28 6.16 5.14
CA GLY A 277 24.84 5.49 6.32
C GLY A 277 24.44 4.03 6.41
N THR A 278 25.02 3.35 7.39
CA THR A 278 24.64 1.98 7.77
C THR A 278 23.82 2.01 9.04
N TYR A 279 22.59 1.52 8.94
CA TYR A 279 21.62 1.42 10.02
C TYR A 279 21.54 -0.04 10.46
N TYR A 280 22.05 -0.32 11.67
CA TYR A 280 22.04 -1.66 12.26
C TYR A 280 20.71 -1.90 12.98
N GLU A 281 19.69 -2.30 12.22
CA GLU A 281 18.30 -2.38 12.68
C GLU A 281 17.52 -3.49 11.93
N ASN A 282 16.40 -3.91 12.51
CA ASN A 282 15.39 -4.73 11.85
C ASN A 282 14.07 -3.95 11.87
N ILE A 283 13.74 -3.29 10.76
CA ILE A 283 12.62 -2.34 10.73
C ILE A 283 11.29 -3.06 10.47
N ASP A 284 10.20 -2.52 11.04
CA ASP A 284 8.84 -3.03 10.88
C ASP A 284 7.89 -1.87 10.62
N PHE A 285 7.22 -1.88 9.47
CA PHE A 285 6.25 -0.85 9.09
C PHE A 285 5.00 -0.86 9.98
N GLY A 286 4.70 -2.00 10.62
CA GLY A 286 3.59 -2.16 11.56
C GLY A 286 2.21 -1.89 10.94
N GLY A 287 1.98 -2.36 9.72
CA GLY A 287 0.71 -2.19 8.99
C GLY A 287 0.46 -0.77 8.46
N ARG A 288 1.46 0.11 8.50
CA ARG A 288 1.31 1.51 8.06
C ARG A 288 1.58 1.67 6.57
N GLY A 289 0.74 2.46 5.91
CA GLY A 289 0.98 2.99 4.56
C GLY A 289 1.86 4.22 4.60
N ILE A 290 3.18 4.03 4.77
CA ILE A 290 4.19 5.11 4.80
C ILE A 290 5.23 4.91 3.71
N LEU A 291 5.86 6.02 3.31
CA LEU A 291 7.04 6.00 2.44
C LEU A 291 8.31 6.02 3.30
N ILE A 292 9.21 5.05 3.09
CA ILE A 292 10.58 5.12 3.59
C ILE A 292 11.50 5.18 2.39
N GLN A 293 12.26 6.27 2.27
CA GLN A 293 13.06 6.56 1.09
C GLN A 293 14.48 6.98 1.50
N SER A 294 15.48 6.42 0.83
CA SER A 294 16.86 6.90 0.89
C SER A 294 17.03 8.20 0.11
N THR A 295 17.77 9.16 0.67
CA THR A 295 18.03 10.44 0.01
C THR A 295 19.11 10.39 -1.07
N ASP A 296 19.96 9.36 -1.07
CA ASP A 296 21.07 9.21 -2.04
C ASP A 296 21.17 7.79 -2.64
N GLY A 297 20.13 6.96 -2.47
CA GLY A 297 20.03 5.63 -3.08
C GLY A 297 20.69 4.49 -2.29
N ALA A 298 20.60 3.30 -2.89
CA ALA A 298 20.92 2.02 -2.23
C ALA A 298 22.43 1.80 -2.04
N ASP A 299 23.26 2.36 -2.90
CA ASP A 299 24.73 2.19 -2.86
C ASP A 299 25.36 2.72 -1.57
N VAL A 300 24.72 3.70 -0.93
CA VAL A 300 25.27 4.42 0.23
C VAL A 300 24.35 4.41 1.46
N THR A 301 23.18 3.78 1.36
CA THR A 301 22.19 3.71 2.45
C THR A 301 21.79 2.27 2.71
N ILE A 302 22.31 1.73 3.81
CA ILE A 302 22.30 0.30 4.10
C ILE A 302 21.49 0.05 5.38
N ILE A 303 20.55 -0.88 5.32
CA ILE A 303 19.90 -1.47 6.50
C ILE A 303 20.50 -2.86 6.71
N ASP A 304 21.18 -3.04 7.83
CA ASP A 304 21.92 -4.26 8.17
C ASP A 304 21.28 -4.94 9.39
N ALA A 305 20.76 -6.15 9.19
CA ALA A 305 20.06 -6.93 10.21
C ALA A 305 20.98 -7.75 11.13
N GLY A 306 22.30 -7.76 10.88
CA GLY A 306 23.30 -8.42 11.72
C GLY A 306 23.13 -9.94 11.89
N GLY A 307 22.35 -10.60 11.04
CA GLY A 307 22.06 -12.04 11.07
C GLY A 307 21.06 -12.46 12.14
N THR A 308 20.11 -11.59 12.52
CA THR A 308 19.25 -11.83 13.70
C THR A 308 17.75 -11.95 13.42
N ALA A 309 17.27 -11.36 12.32
CA ALA A 309 15.88 -11.43 11.86
C ALA A 309 15.80 -10.95 10.40
N SER A 310 14.58 -10.86 9.86
CA SER A 310 14.33 -10.17 8.59
C SER A 310 14.83 -8.73 8.65
N VAL A 311 15.41 -8.20 7.56
CA VAL A 311 15.84 -6.79 7.49
C VAL A 311 14.62 -5.86 7.57
N VAL A 312 13.58 -6.18 6.79
CA VAL A 312 12.34 -5.40 6.72
C VAL A 312 11.13 -6.30 6.90
N ARG A 313 10.22 -5.90 7.80
CA ARG A 313 8.91 -6.50 7.99
C ARG A 313 7.81 -5.53 7.55
N MET A 314 6.90 -6.03 6.72
CA MET A 314 5.70 -5.32 6.25
C MET A 314 4.48 -6.22 6.48
N TYR A 315 4.08 -6.32 7.74
CA TYR A 315 2.93 -7.11 8.20
C TYR A 315 1.69 -6.26 8.44
N GLY A 316 0.51 -6.86 8.33
CA GLY A 316 -0.77 -6.18 8.51
C GLY A 316 -1.40 -5.76 7.20
N GLU A 317 -1.26 -6.60 6.16
CA GLU A 317 -1.85 -6.40 4.84
C GLU A 317 -1.45 -5.05 4.21
N PRO A 318 -0.15 -4.74 4.08
CA PRO A 318 0.30 -3.50 3.45
C PRO A 318 -0.28 -3.38 2.04
N SER A 319 -0.59 -2.15 1.64
CA SER A 319 -1.08 -1.83 0.28
C SER A 319 -0.02 -1.06 -0.51
N SER A 320 -0.37 -0.61 -1.71
CA SER A 320 0.50 0.25 -2.54
C SER A 320 0.91 1.59 -1.89
N SER A 321 0.30 1.97 -0.76
CA SER A 321 0.74 3.13 0.05
C SER A 321 1.92 2.82 0.99
N THR A 322 2.28 1.55 1.18
CA THR A 322 3.48 1.13 1.90
C THR A 322 4.64 1.03 0.90
N VAL A 323 5.61 1.94 1.00
CA VAL A 323 6.68 2.07 -0.01
C VAL A 323 8.06 2.02 0.65
N LEU A 324 8.95 1.20 0.09
CA LEU A 324 10.37 1.17 0.42
C LEU A 324 11.19 1.49 -0.83
N ASP A 325 11.99 2.55 -0.77
CA ASP A 325 12.71 3.08 -1.93
C ASP A 325 14.19 3.37 -1.64
N GLY A 326 15.09 2.75 -2.38
CA GLY A 326 16.48 3.19 -2.44
C GLY A 326 17.41 2.63 -1.36
N PHE A 327 17.21 1.41 -0.87
CA PHE A 327 18.03 0.84 0.21
C PHE A 327 18.80 -0.42 -0.21
N THR A 328 20.02 -0.58 0.33
CA THR A 328 20.62 -1.91 0.44
C THR A 328 20.08 -2.60 1.69
N LEU A 329 19.52 -3.81 1.54
CA LEU A 329 19.00 -4.64 2.61
C LEU A 329 19.88 -5.89 2.74
N GLN A 330 20.58 -6.03 3.87
CA GLN A 330 21.58 -7.08 4.01
C GLN A 330 21.65 -7.77 5.37
N ASN A 331 22.30 -8.93 5.35
CA ASN A 331 22.60 -9.75 6.52
C ASN A 331 21.34 -10.11 7.32
N GLY A 332 20.19 -10.29 6.68
CA GLY A 332 19.00 -10.82 7.31
C GLY A 332 19.08 -12.33 7.49
N ASP A 333 18.64 -12.85 8.63
CA ASP A 333 18.51 -14.29 8.87
C ASP A 333 17.22 -14.59 9.64
N SER A 334 16.25 -15.23 8.96
CA SER A 334 14.91 -15.46 9.50
C SER A 334 14.31 -16.73 8.92
N PRO A 335 13.44 -17.49 9.63
CA PRO A 335 12.76 -18.63 9.02
C PRO A 335 12.03 -18.29 7.71
N LEU A 336 11.42 -17.10 7.63
CA LEU A 336 10.71 -16.61 6.45
C LEU A 336 11.24 -15.22 6.11
N GLY A 337 11.65 -15.00 4.86
CA GLY A 337 12.00 -13.67 4.37
C GLY A 337 13.25 -13.12 5.03
N GLY A 338 14.45 -13.51 4.58
CA GLY A 338 15.69 -13.02 5.16
C GLY A 338 15.85 -11.51 4.96
N GLY A 339 15.71 -11.02 3.73
CA GLY A 339 15.69 -9.59 3.44
C GLY A 339 14.35 -8.98 3.84
N ILE A 340 13.28 -9.39 3.17
CA ILE A 340 11.94 -8.79 3.27
C ILE A 340 10.91 -9.87 3.62
N LEU A 341 10.02 -9.54 4.55
CA LEU A 341 8.87 -10.39 4.90
C LEU A 341 7.58 -9.57 4.83
N THR A 342 6.60 -10.02 4.04
CA THR A 342 5.33 -9.29 3.82
C THR A 342 4.11 -10.19 3.66
N ASP A 343 2.92 -9.70 3.99
CA ASP A 343 1.62 -10.37 3.80
C ASP A 343 0.63 -9.59 2.89
N GLY A 344 1.11 -8.57 2.17
CA GLY A 344 0.29 -7.73 1.29
C GLY A 344 0.99 -7.31 -0.02
N SER A 345 0.58 -6.15 -0.54
CA SER A 345 0.96 -5.59 -1.84
C SER A 345 1.76 -4.26 -1.77
N PRO A 346 2.87 -4.19 -0.99
CA PRO A 346 3.68 -2.99 -0.91
C PRO A 346 4.42 -2.71 -2.23
N ILE A 347 4.96 -1.50 -2.36
CA ILE A 347 5.87 -1.13 -3.45
C ILE A 347 7.31 -1.18 -2.93
N ILE A 348 8.17 -1.94 -3.63
CA ILE A 348 9.60 -2.03 -3.36
C ILE A 348 10.32 -1.56 -4.63
N THR A 349 11.14 -0.53 -4.53
CA THR A 349 11.80 0.04 -5.72
C THR A 349 13.21 0.54 -5.44
N ASN A 350 14.07 0.51 -6.45
CA ASN A 350 15.46 0.99 -6.38
C ASN A 350 16.28 0.35 -5.24
N CYS A 351 15.95 -0.88 -4.84
CA CYS A 351 16.60 -1.56 -3.70
C CYS A 351 17.66 -2.56 -4.16
N ILE A 352 18.66 -2.80 -3.30
CA ILE A 352 19.61 -3.92 -3.43
C ILE A 352 19.33 -4.89 -2.27
N VAL A 353 18.80 -6.07 -2.56
CA VAL A 353 18.50 -7.09 -1.55
C VAL A 353 19.56 -8.17 -1.62
N ARG A 354 20.46 -8.21 -0.63
CA ARG A 354 21.65 -9.05 -0.70
C ARG A 354 22.09 -9.73 0.58
N ASP A 355 22.81 -10.85 0.42
CA ASP A 355 23.46 -11.52 1.54
C ASP A 355 22.47 -11.91 2.65
N ASN A 356 21.24 -12.25 2.27
CA ASN A 356 20.19 -12.63 3.21
C ASN A 356 19.91 -14.14 3.20
N SER A 357 19.57 -14.68 4.36
CA SER A 357 19.35 -16.09 4.61
C SER A 357 17.95 -16.34 5.18
N ALA A 358 17.30 -17.42 4.75
CA ALA A 358 16.06 -17.90 5.35
C ALA A 358 15.87 -19.42 5.23
N GLN A 359 14.76 -19.95 5.74
CA GLN A 359 14.28 -21.28 5.32
C GLN A 359 13.47 -21.20 4.02
N PHE A 360 12.74 -20.10 3.83
CA PHE A 360 11.99 -19.79 2.61
C PHE A 360 12.11 -18.29 2.30
N GLY A 361 12.43 -17.95 1.07
CA GLY A 361 12.58 -16.59 0.59
C GLY A 361 13.75 -15.87 1.25
N GLY A 362 14.98 -16.22 0.89
CA GLY A 362 16.19 -15.56 1.38
C GLY A 362 16.14 -14.05 1.17
N GLY A 363 15.81 -13.60 -0.05
CA GLY A 363 15.67 -12.17 -0.34
C GLY A 363 14.32 -11.62 0.10
N MET A 364 13.23 -12.27 -0.30
CA MET A 364 11.87 -11.91 0.10
C MET A 364 10.96 -13.13 0.28
N TYR A 365 10.10 -13.10 1.30
CA TYR A 365 9.00 -14.02 1.46
C TYR A 365 7.65 -13.26 1.53
N HIS A 366 6.69 -13.65 0.69
CA HIS A 366 5.31 -13.19 0.76
C HIS A 366 4.39 -14.29 1.33
N LEU A 367 3.68 -13.98 2.42
CA LEU A 367 2.69 -14.88 3.03
C LEU A 367 1.49 -15.05 2.09
N GLN A 368 1.26 -16.29 1.66
CA GLN A 368 0.15 -16.64 0.76
C GLN A 368 -1.20 -16.57 1.47
N ASN A 369 -1.76 -15.36 1.60
CA ASN A 369 -3.08 -15.11 2.20
C ASN A 369 -4.16 -14.74 1.16
N GLY A 370 -3.89 -14.93 -0.14
CA GLY A 370 -4.83 -14.58 -1.22
C GLY A 370 -4.76 -13.11 -1.67
N THR A 371 -3.86 -12.32 -1.10
CA THR A 371 -3.55 -10.95 -1.48
C THR A 371 -2.66 -10.90 -2.74
N ALA A 372 -2.69 -9.77 -3.46
CA ALA A 372 -1.69 -9.52 -4.50
C ALA A 372 -0.32 -9.37 -3.84
N GLY A 373 0.71 -9.91 -4.50
CA GLY A 373 2.09 -9.82 -3.99
C GLY A 373 2.68 -8.40 -4.10
N ALA A 374 3.86 -8.21 -3.50
CA ALA A 374 4.59 -6.95 -3.60
C ALA A 374 4.90 -6.58 -5.05
N THR A 375 4.78 -5.30 -5.40
CA THR A 375 5.18 -4.77 -6.71
C THR A 375 6.63 -4.32 -6.64
N ILE A 376 7.48 -4.90 -7.48
CA ILE A 376 8.93 -4.69 -7.44
C ILE A 376 9.41 -4.10 -8.75
N SER A 377 10.23 -3.04 -8.69
CA SER A 377 10.87 -2.44 -9.86
C SER A 377 12.28 -1.97 -9.57
N ASN A 378 13.12 -1.87 -10.60
CA ASN A 378 14.48 -1.30 -10.55
C ASN A 378 15.33 -1.83 -9.38
N SER A 379 15.12 -3.08 -8.96
CA SER A 379 15.74 -3.64 -7.77
C SER A 379 16.65 -4.82 -8.13
N HIS A 380 17.73 -4.97 -7.38
CA HIS A 380 18.72 -6.02 -7.57
C HIS A 380 18.68 -7.02 -6.40
N PHE A 381 18.39 -8.29 -6.69
CA PHE A 381 18.42 -9.36 -5.71
C PHE A 381 19.61 -10.29 -5.99
N CYS A 382 20.50 -10.46 -5.01
CA CYS A 382 21.71 -11.24 -5.22
C CYS A 382 22.23 -11.90 -3.94
N ASN A 383 22.93 -13.04 -4.06
CA ASN A 383 23.48 -13.80 -2.93
C ASN A 383 22.48 -14.03 -1.77
N ASN A 384 21.22 -14.30 -2.09
CA ASN A 384 20.21 -14.65 -1.09
C ASN A 384 19.96 -16.16 -1.08
N SER A 385 19.82 -16.74 0.11
CA SER A 385 19.66 -18.19 0.31
C SER A 385 18.38 -18.49 1.10
N PRO A 386 17.58 -19.51 0.72
CA PRO A 386 17.80 -20.43 -0.40
C PRO A 386 17.44 -19.85 -1.78
N GLU A 387 16.63 -18.79 -1.83
CA GLU A 387 16.24 -18.13 -3.08
C GLU A 387 16.01 -16.61 -2.90
N ASN A 388 15.97 -15.89 -4.01
CA ASN A 388 15.72 -14.44 -4.01
C ASN A 388 14.28 -14.08 -3.59
N ILE A 389 13.26 -14.75 -4.12
CA ILE A 389 11.86 -14.46 -3.80
C ILE A 389 11.06 -15.76 -3.67
N TYR A 390 10.30 -15.88 -2.59
CA TYR A 390 9.31 -16.94 -2.37
C TYR A 390 7.92 -16.33 -2.13
N GLY A 391 6.91 -16.79 -2.88
CA GLY A 391 5.53 -16.27 -2.78
C GLY A 391 5.12 -15.40 -3.96
N ALA A 392 3.98 -14.70 -3.82
CA ALA A 392 3.45 -13.84 -4.87
C ALA A 392 4.23 -12.51 -4.95
N TRP A 393 4.46 -12.03 -6.17
CA TRP A 393 5.00 -10.69 -6.45
C TRP A 393 4.62 -10.27 -7.87
N VAL A 394 4.72 -8.97 -8.16
CA VAL A 394 4.45 -8.36 -9.45
C VAL A 394 5.72 -7.70 -9.97
N ASP A 395 6.16 -8.09 -11.17
CA ASP A 395 7.28 -7.47 -11.85
C ASP A 395 6.84 -6.19 -12.57
N ALA A 396 7.31 -5.04 -12.08
CA ALA A 396 7.10 -3.73 -12.69
C ALA A 396 8.30 -3.28 -13.55
N GLY A 397 9.27 -4.16 -13.80
CA GLY A 397 10.40 -3.94 -14.71
C GLY A 397 11.66 -3.38 -14.05
N GLY A 398 12.80 -3.55 -14.73
CA GLY A 398 14.10 -3.06 -14.27
C GLY A 398 14.77 -3.89 -13.18
N ASN A 399 14.21 -5.05 -12.84
CA ASN A 399 14.75 -5.91 -11.79
C ASN A 399 15.90 -6.80 -12.30
N ILE A 400 16.89 -7.03 -11.46
CA ILE A 400 18.07 -7.88 -11.71
C ILE A 400 18.11 -8.97 -10.64
N PHE A 401 18.37 -10.22 -11.04
CA PHE A 401 18.47 -11.38 -10.16
C PHE A 401 19.75 -12.15 -10.47
N ASP A 402 20.70 -12.11 -9.55
CA ASP A 402 22.02 -12.76 -9.71
C ASP A 402 22.31 -13.71 -8.53
N ASP A 403 23.19 -14.68 -8.73
CA ASP A 403 23.61 -15.59 -7.63
C ASP A 403 24.61 -14.91 -6.69
N ALA A 404 25.33 -13.88 -7.15
CA ALA A 404 26.30 -13.10 -6.39
C ALA A 404 26.11 -11.61 -6.65
N CYS A 405 26.47 -10.76 -5.68
CA CYS A 405 26.18 -9.32 -5.73
C CYS A 405 27.17 -8.46 -6.51
N GLY A 406 28.14 -9.08 -7.18
CA GLY A 406 28.85 -8.47 -8.29
C GLY A 406 28.13 -8.93 -9.56
N GLY A 407 27.34 -8.04 -10.16
CA GLY A 407 26.54 -8.37 -11.33
C GLY A 407 27.44 -8.84 -12.47
N VAL A 408 27.29 -10.12 -12.86
CA VAL A 408 28.14 -10.82 -13.84
C VAL A 408 29.59 -10.87 -13.36
N GLU A 409 30.38 -11.86 -13.77
CA GLU A 409 31.83 -11.72 -13.65
C GLU A 409 32.21 -10.34 -14.19
N CYS A 410 32.78 -9.49 -13.34
CA CYS A 410 33.37 -8.24 -13.77
C CYS A 410 34.59 -8.66 -14.61
N LEU A 411 34.37 -9.09 -15.86
CA LEU A 411 35.42 -9.65 -16.72
C LEU A 411 36.58 -8.65 -16.86
N ALA A 412 36.27 -7.37 -16.69
CA ALA A 412 37.21 -6.27 -16.68
C ALA A 412 37.97 -6.06 -15.34
N ASP A 413 37.59 -6.69 -14.23
CA ASP A 413 38.39 -6.78 -12.99
C ASP A 413 39.33 -7.99 -13.08
N ILE A 414 40.34 -7.82 -13.91
CA ILE A 414 41.38 -8.82 -14.18
C ILE A 414 42.28 -9.00 -12.95
N SER A 415 42.37 -7.96 -12.11
CA SER A 415 43.19 -7.95 -10.90
C SER A 415 42.53 -8.68 -9.72
N GLY A 416 41.21 -8.83 -9.73
CA GLY A 416 40.40 -9.43 -8.69
C GLY A 416 40.32 -8.57 -7.41
N ASP A 417 40.48 -7.25 -7.54
CA ASP A 417 40.50 -6.33 -6.40
C ASP A 417 39.13 -5.72 -6.06
N GLY A 418 38.09 -6.09 -6.82
CA GLY A 418 36.73 -5.62 -6.66
C GLY A 418 36.47 -4.28 -7.36
N THR A 419 37.41 -3.77 -8.16
CA THR A 419 37.23 -2.55 -8.94
C THR A 419 37.84 -2.68 -10.33
N VAL A 420 37.15 -2.19 -11.36
CA VAL A 420 37.75 -2.00 -12.69
C VAL A 420 38.47 -0.66 -12.71
N GLY A 421 39.80 -0.70 -12.77
CA GLY A 421 40.62 0.50 -12.71
C GLY A 421 42.00 0.36 -13.35
N VAL A 422 42.97 1.09 -12.78
CA VAL A 422 44.33 1.15 -13.33
C VAL A 422 45.03 -0.21 -13.25
N ALA A 423 44.72 -1.01 -12.22
CA ALA A 423 45.31 -2.34 -12.04
C ALA A 423 44.96 -3.26 -13.22
N ASP A 424 43.74 -3.21 -13.71
CA ASP A 424 43.24 -4.05 -14.81
C ASP A 424 43.75 -3.59 -16.17
N VAL A 425 43.85 -2.27 -16.37
CA VAL A 425 44.51 -1.72 -17.55
C VAL A 425 45.97 -2.19 -17.63
N LEU A 426 46.68 -2.22 -16.50
CA LEU A 426 48.03 -2.75 -16.46
C LEU A 426 48.08 -4.25 -16.74
N ALA A 427 47.08 -5.02 -16.30
CA ALA A 427 46.97 -6.45 -16.59
C ALA A 427 46.76 -6.74 -18.09
N ILE A 428 45.94 -5.93 -18.79
CA ILE A 428 45.81 -5.99 -20.25
C ILE A 428 47.13 -5.66 -20.95
N ILE A 429 47.81 -4.59 -20.53
CA ILE A 429 49.07 -4.16 -21.14
C ILE A 429 50.17 -5.21 -20.94
N ASP A 430 50.24 -5.86 -19.78
CA ASP A 430 51.22 -6.92 -19.50
C ASP A 430 51.00 -8.17 -20.35
N SER A 431 49.74 -8.45 -20.71
CA SER A 431 49.34 -9.60 -21.54
C SER A 431 49.22 -9.27 -23.04
N TRP A 432 49.59 -8.08 -23.48
CA TRP A 432 49.32 -7.60 -24.83
C TRP A 432 49.92 -8.48 -25.94
N GLY A 433 49.10 -8.84 -26.92
CA GLY A 433 49.49 -9.70 -28.05
C GLY A 433 49.71 -11.17 -27.68
N THR A 434 49.28 -11.60 -26.50
CA THR A 434 49.30 -13.01 -26.06
C THR A 434 47.92 -13.64 -26.22
N SER A 435 47.83 -14.96 -26.02
CA SER A 435 46.56 -15.70 -25.93
C SER A 435 46.15 -15.94 -24.48
N ASN A 436 46.44 -14.99 -23.58
CA ASN A 436 46.10 -15.13 -22.16
C ASN A 436 44.58 -15.06 -21.99
N GLN A 437 43.97 -16.20 -21.65
CA GLN A 437 42.52 -16.35 -21.53
C GLN A 437 41.88 -15.44 -20.47
N THR A 438 42.65 -14.97 -19.48
CA THR A 438 42.14 -14.07 -18.43
C THR A 438 42.14 -12.59 -18.88
N ALA A 439 42.96 -12.23 -19.86
CA ALA A 439 43.05 -10.88 -20.41
C ALA A 439 42.40 -10.74 -21.81
N ASP A 440 42.05 -11.86 -22.45
CA ASP A 440 41.29 -11.98 -23.70
C ASP A 440 39.79 -11.96 -23.37
N LEU A 441 39.26 -10.75 -23.17
CA LEU A 441 37.91 -10.50 -22.65
C LEU A 441 36.83 -10.69 -23.72
N ASN A 442 37.20 -10.56 -25.00
CA ASN A 442 36.29 -10.82 -26.11
C ASN A 442 36.38 -12.27 -26.65
N ALA A 443 37.33 -13.07 -26.13
CA ALA A 443 37.60 -14.46 -26.48
C ALA A 443 37.91 -14.69 -27.97
N ASP A 444 38.57 -13.73 -28.63
CA ASP A 444 38.96 -13.84 -30.04
C ASP A 444 40.32 -14.54 -30.26
N GLY A 445 41.01 -14.85 -29.16
CA GLY A 445 42.28 -15.57 -29.14
C GLY A 445 43.50 -14.67 -29.05
N MET A 446 43.35 -13.35 -28.99
CA MET A 446 44.44 -12.40 -28.73
C MET A 446 44.04 -11.25 -27.83
N VAL A 447 44.88 -10.94 -26.84
CA VAL A 447 44.76 -9.71 -26.04
C VAL A 447 45.17 -8.50 -26.88
N ASP A 448 44.22 -7.65 -27.24
CA ASP A 448 44.47 -6.46 -28.04
C ASP A 448 43.67 -5.22 -27.61
N VAL A 449 43.54 -4.25 -28.51
CA VAL A 449 42.84 -2.98 -28.24
C VAL A 449 41.36 -3.18 -27.93
N VAL A 450 40.73 -4.25 -28.41
CA VAL A 450 39.33 -4.54 -28.14
C VAL A 450 39.15 -4.91 -26.66
N ASP A 451 40.05 -5.70 -26.08
CA ASP A 451 40.01 -6.07 -24.65
C ASP A 451 40.26 -4.87 -23.75
N LEU A 452 41.20 -3.99 -24.13
CA LEU A 452 41.44 -2.75 -23.41
C LEU A 452 40.20 -1.84 -23.40
N LEU A 453 39.47 -1.77 -24.51
CA LEU A 453 38.25 -0.96 -24.60
C LEU A 453 37.13 -1.54 -23.73
N ILE A 454 37.10 -2.85 -23.49
CA ILE A 454 36.17 -3.48 -22.54
C ILE A 454 36.50 -3.02 -21.11
N VAL A 455 37.77 -3.02 -20.71
CA VAL A 455 38.21 -2.51 -19.39
C VAL A 455 37.89 -1.03 -19.19
N VAL A 456 38.23 -0.19 -20.16
CA VAL A 456 37.95 1.26 -20.08
C VAL A 456 36.44 1.55 -20.08
N GLY A 457 35.64 0.73 -20.77
CA GLY A 457 34.19 0.86 -20.82
C GLY A 457 33.47 0.46 -19.53
N ALA A 458 34.13 -0.31 -18.66
CA ALA A 458 33.59 -0.84 -17.41
C ALA A 458 34.16 -0.15 -16.15
N TRP A 459 34.81 1.01 -16.29
CA TRP A 459 35.52 1.69 -15.21
C TRP A 459 34.62 2.01 -14.00
N GLY A 460 34.99 1.50 -12.82
CA GLY A 460 34.20 1.67 -11.61
C GLY A 460 34.25 0.47 -10.66
N PRO A 461 33.49 0.51 -9.55
CA PRO A 461 33.37 -0.63 -8.67
C PRO A 461 32.70 -1.83 -9.36
N CYS A 462 33.16 -3.00 -8.95
CA CYS A 462 32.42 -4.26 -9.01
C CYS A 462 31.86 -4.54 -7.60
#